data_AF-A2HQV8-F1
#
_entry.id   AF-A2HQV8-F1
#
_cell.length_a   1.000
_cell.length_b   1.000
_cell.length_c   1.000
_cell.angle_alpha   90.00
_cell.angle_beta   90.00
_cell.angle_gamma   90.00
#
_symmetry.space_group_name_H-M   'P 1'
#
loop_
_entity.id
_entity.type
_entity.pdbx_description
1 polymer ?
#
loop_
_entity_poly.entity_id
_entity_poly.type
_entity_poly.pdbx_seq_one_letter_code
_entity_poly.pdbx_strand_id
1 'polypeptide(L)'
;MQIPDTIKASNYDPIFVALIFDHSIVSEQKIDNIIICAPPTISDFKDMNSDKNVKYSADQLINLSFKADVVEDDASKASPMYQINSQTPEPALLTKNDDGFDQFTIKAPSEIPNNQQITVKLSIKDPAGQKAEKALKIDVKQSPYITESPDNSEVKEAYKAEEPIIVIIQFKHFEERTGKFEYKFYEDQSYIPLPEKNVKEISSGSSTSSKKLLADDGKTYQLTIPAPKIDEIRDSEEAKLRIRTAQSDEQPPSNVFSKEIKLEKTKYVSGEQPNPTSSPSKGGLSGGQIVE
;
A
#
# COMPACT_ATOMS: atom_id res chain seq x y z
N MET A 1 -46.81 9.48 2.39
CA MET A 1 -47.41 10.51 1.51
C MET A 1 -46.27 11.04 0.67
N GLN A 2 -46.29 10.80 -0.63
CA GLN A 2 -45.20 11.17 -1.56
C GLN A 2 -45.42 12.64 -1.97
N ILE A 3 -44.46 13.51 -1.70
CA ILE A 3 -44.53 14.91 -2.13
C ILE A 3 -44.13 14.94 -3.62
N PRO A 4 -44.93 15.53 -4.52
CA PRO A 4 -44.61 15.56 -5.94
C PRO A 4 -43.42 16.47 -6.22
N ASP A 5 -42.50 16.04 -7.09
CA ASP A 5 -41.28 16.77 -7.48
C ASP A 5 -41.59 18.05 -8.28
N THR A 6 -42.81 18.21 -8.79
CA THR A 6 -43.27 19.41 -9.47
C THR A 6 -44.77 19.60 -9.26
N ILE A 7 -45.18 20.81 -8.90
CA ILE A 7 -46.58 21.23 -8.96
C ILE A 7 -46.74 22.08 -10.23
N LYS A 8 -47.39 21.50 -11.24
CA LYS A 8 -47.69 22.20 -12.49
C LYS A 8 -48.98 22.99 -12.33
N ALA A 9 -48.96 24.28 -12.59
CA ALA A 9 -50.19 25.03 -12.71
C ALA A 9 -50.90 24.62 -14.00
N SER A 10 -52.20 24.43 -13.92
CA SER A 10 -53.03 24.24 -15.10
C SER A 10 -53.96 25.44 -15.27
N ASN A 11 -54.64 25.51 -16.42
CA ASN A 11 -55.69 26.52 -16.59
C ASN A 11 -56.92 26.28 -15.69
N TYR A 12 -57.04 25.08 -15.10
CA TYR A 12 -58.12 24.72 -14.19
C TYR A 12 -57.71 24.84 -12.72
N ASP A 13 -56.43 24.64 -12.41
CA ASP A 13 -55.81 24.81 -11.09
C ASP A 13 -54.59 25.74 -11.18
N PRO A 14 -54.83 27.06 -11.34
CA PRO A 14 -53.75 28.04 -11.38
C PRO A 14 -53.18 28.30 -9.98
N ILE A 15 -51.85 28.44 -9.90
CA ILE A 15 -51.17 28.85 -8.67
C ILE A 15 -50.83 30.33 -8.77
N PHE A 16 -51.22 31.10 -7.76
CA PHE A 16 -50.94 32.53 -7.69
C PHE A 16 -50.13 32.84 -6.43
N VAL A 17 -49.19 33.78 -6.56
CA VAL A 17 -48.61 34.49 -5.42
C VAL A 17 -49.21 35.89 -5.40
N ALA A 18 -49.78 36.28 -4.26
CA ALA A 18 -50.37 37.59 -4.05
C ALA A 18 -49.55 38.38 -3.04
N LEU A 19 -49.21 39.63 -3.41
CA LEU A 19 -48.72 40.63 -2.47
C LEU A 19 -49.92 41.30 -1.81
N ILE A 20 -50.06 41.14 -0.49
CA ILE A 20 -51.15 41.72 0.28
C ILE A 20 -50.61 42.92 1.06
N PHE A 21 -51.25 44.07 0.88
CA PHE A 21 -50.97 45.28 1.65
C PHE A 21 -52.29 45.83 2.17
N ASP A 22 -52.38 46.04 3.49
CA ASP A 22 -53.59 46.50 4.18
C ASP A 22 -54.89 45.80 3.70
N HIS A 23 -54.90 44.47 3.83
CA HIS A 23 -56.05 43.61 3.50
C HIS A 23 -56.49 43.63 2.02
N SER A 24 -55.71 44.26 1.14
CA SER A 24 -55.99 44.35 -0.29
C SER A 24 -54.90 43.65 -1.10
N ILE A 25 -55.31 42.89 -2.12
CA ILE A 25 -54.38 42.27 -3.08
C ILE A 25 -53.91 43.35 -4.05
N VAL A 26 -52.60 43.57 -4.08
CA VAL A 26 -51.98 44.64 -4.90
C VAL A 26 -51.55 44.11 -6.28
N SER A 27 -51.25 42.81 -6.37
CA SER A 27 -50.87 42.15 -7.62
C SER A 27 -51.01 40.64 -7.50
N GLU A 28 -51.51 39.99 -8.55
CA GLU A 28 -51.48 38.54 -8.74
C GLU A 28 -50.51 38.21 -9.88
N GLN A 29 -49.57 37.31 -9.62
CA GLN A 29 -48.74 36.71 -10.66
C GLN A 29 -49.08 35.22 -10.78
N LYS A 30 -49.42 34.78 -11.99
CA LYS A 30 -49.60 33.37 -12.31
C LYS A 30 -48.22 32.71 -12.32
N ILE A 31 -48.06 31.65 -11.55
CA ILE A 31 -46.86 30.82 -11.55
C ILE A 31 -47.16 29.59 -12.39
N ASP A 32 -46.40 29.37 -13.46
CA ASP A 32 -46.63 28.23 -14.36
C ASP A 32 -46.15 26.91 -13.74
N ASN A 33 -45.07 26.92 -12.94
CA ASN A 33 -44.55 25.73 -12.25
C ASN A 33 -43.90 26.09 -10.91
N ILE A 34 -44.14 25.28 -9.87
CA ILE A 34 -43.31 25.25 -8.65
C ILE A 34 -42.43 23.99 -8.72
N ILE A 35 -41.11 24.20 -8.72
CA ILE A 35 -40.12 23.12 -8.60
C ILE A 35 -39.82 22.96 -7.12
N ILE A 36 -40.13 21.78 -6.57
CA ILE A 36 -39.75 21.44 -5.20
C ILE A 36 -38.39 20.75 -5.29
N CYS A 37 -37.30 21.50 -5.09
CA CYS A 37 -35.97 20.91 -5.01
C CYS A 37 -35.83 20.21 -3.66
N ALA A 38 -35.98 18.88 -3.62
CA ALA A 38 -35.49 18.12 -2.49
C ALA A 38 -33.96 18.32 -2.38
N PRO A 39 -33.41 18.57 -1.18
CA PRO A 39 -31.97 18.67 -1.03
C PRO A 39 -31.32 17.33 -1.41
N PRO A 40 -30.13 17.35 -2.03
CA PRO A 40 -29.42 16.12 -2.35
C PRO A 40 -29.18 15.30 -1.07
N THR A 41 -29.11 13.98 -1.20
CA THR A 41 -28.77 13.10 -0.08
C THR A 41 -27.78 12.01 -0.48
N ILE A 42 -26.97 11.54 0.47
CA ILE A 42 -26.05 10.41 0.30
C ILE A 42 -26.59 9.24 1.15
N SER A 43 -27.32 8.33 0.52
CA SER A 43 -28.01 7.23 1.20
C SER A 43 -27.04 6.13 1.62
N ASP A 44 -26.00 5.86 0.85
CA ASP A 44 -24.95 4.87 1.16
C ASP A 44 -23.56 5.43 0.83
N PHE A 45 -22.57 5.12 1.66
CA PHE A 45 -21.15 5.44 1.42
C PHE A 45 -20.29 4.41 2.14
N LYS A 46 -19.56 3.60 1.38
CA LYS A 46 -18.86 2.43 1.92
C LYS A 46 -17.56 2.13 1.18
N ASP A 47 -16.67 1.47 1.91
CA ASP A 47 -15.51 0.80 1.38
C ASP A 47 -15.94 -0.55 0.79
N MET A 48 -15.58 -0.79 -0.47
CA MET A 48 -15.95 -2.02 -1.19
C MET A 48 -15.27 -3.27 -0.63
N ASN A 49 -14.23 -3.15 0.19
CA ASN A 49 -13.60 -4.28 0.89
C ASN A 49 -13.96 -4.38 2.38
N SER A 50 -14.86 -3.53 2.89
CA SER A 50 -15.18 -3.47 4.34
C SER A 50 -15.68 -4.81 4.92
N ASP A 51 -16.39 -5.61 4.11
CA ASP A 51 -16.86 -6.96 4.50
C ASP A 51 -15.71 -7.92 4.87
N LYS A 52 -14.47 -7.57 4.54
CA LYS A 52 -13.27 -8.38 4.78
C LYS A 52 -12.42 -7.88 5.95
N ASN A 53 -12.87 -6.87 6.72
CA ASN A 53 -12.08 -6.21 7.77
C ASN A 53 -10.67 -5.79 7.29
N VAL A 54 -10.58 -5.27 6.06
CA VAL A 54 -9.30 -4.93 5.43
C VAL A 54 -8.70 -3.69 6.07
N LYS A 55 -7.41 -3.79 6.43
CA LYS A 55 -6.58 -2.64 6.78
C LYS A 55 -5.69 -2.27 5.60
N TYR A 56 -5.85 -1.07 5.09
CA TYR A 56 -5.07 -0.59 3.94
C TYR A 56 -3.68 -0.14 4.38
N SER A 57 -2.67 -0.48 3.61
CA SER A 57 -1.32 0.06 3.80
C SER A 57 -1.22 1.49 3.29
N ALA A 58 -0.22 2.23 3.76
CA ALA A 58 0.11 3.54 3.19
C ALA A 58 0.33 3.43 1.67
N ASP A 59 -0.01 4.49 0.95
CA ASP A 59 0.01 4.56 -0.51
C ASP A 59 -0.87 3.56 -1.28
N GLN A 60 -1.58 2.65 -0.60
CA GLN A 60 -2.47 1.70 -1.25
C GLN A 60 -3.70 2.42 -1.84
N LEU A 61 -4.16 1.95 -3.00
CA LEU A 61 -5.42 2.39 -3.59
C LEU A 61 -6.62 1.78 -2.84
N ILE A 62 -7.62 2.60 -2.55
CA ILE A 62 -8.82 2.24 -1.82
C ILE A 62 -10.03 2.50 -2.72
N ASN A 63 -10.82 1.46 -2.99
CA ASN A 63 -12.02 1.58 -3.82
C ASN A 63 -13.24 1.86 -2.96
N LEU A 64 -13.85 3.01 -3.18
CA LEU A 64 -15.00 3.49 -2.44
C LEU A 64 -16.23 3.54 -3.36
N SER A 65 -17.39 3.34 -2.77
CA SER A 65 -18.67 3.42 -3.47
C SER A 65 -19.69 4.21 -2.66
N PHE A 66 -20.55 4.96 -3.36
CA PHE A 66 -21.65 5.67 -2.74
C PHE A 66 -22.90 5.62 -3.60
N LYS A 67 -24.03 5.87 -2.95
CA LYS A 67 -25.31 6.08 -3.61
C LYS A 67 -25.85 7.44 -3.18
N ALA A 68 -26.22 8.25 -4.17
CA ALA A 68 -26.77 9.57 -3.95
C ALA A 68 -28.10 9.74 -4.68
N ASP A 69 -29.02 10.44 -4.04
CA ASP A 69 -30.30 10.83 -4.63
C ASP A 69 -30.23 12.33 -4.94
N VAL A 70 -30.32 12.68 -6.22
CA VAL A 70 -30.23 14.05 -6.75
C VAL A 70 -31.41 14.27 -7.69
N VAL A 71 -32.14 15.37 -7.51
CA VAL A 71 -33.42 15.65 -8.19
C VAL A 71 -33.30 15.77 -9.72
N GLU A 72 -32.09 15.99 -10.25
CA GLU A 72 -31.80 15.96 -11.69
C GLU A 72 -30.93 14.76 -12.09
N ASP A 73 -31.50 13.55 -12.05
CA ASP A 73 -31.23 12.32 -12.85
C ASP A 73 -29.79 11.86 -13.15
N ASP A 74 -28.73 12.50 -12.65
CA ASP A 74 -27.36 11.99 -12.77
C ASP A 74 -26.48 12.55 -11.65
N ALA A 75 -26.09 11.69 -10.71
CA ALA A 75 -25.15 12.01 -9.64
C ALA A 75 -23.78 12.50 -10.16
N SER A 76 -23.43 12.23 -11.43
CA SER A 76 -22.24 12.80 -12.08
C SER A 76 -22.31 14.32 -12.29
N LYS A 77 -23.51 14.92 -12.25
CA LYS A 77 -23.70 16.38 -12.23
C LYS A 77 -23.50 16.99 -10.84
N ALA A 78 -23.51 16.16 -9.79
CA ALA A 78 -23.42 16.62 -8.40
C ALA A 78 -21.98 16.91 -7.94
N SER A 79 -21.03 17.05 -8.89
CA SER A 79 -19.63 17.45 -8.69
C SER A 79 -19.02 16.86 -7.41
N PRO A 80 -18.95 15.52 -7.30
CA PRO A 80 -18.53 14.87 -6.06
C PRO A 80 -17.09 15.24 -5.72
N MET A 81 -16.88 15.61 -4.46
CA MET A 81 -15.56 15.87 -3.90
C MET A 81 -15.34 15.02 -2.66
N TYR A 82 -14.13 14.48 -2.53
CA TYR A 82 -13.70 13.77 -1.33
C TYR A 82 -12.63 14.55 -0.58
N GLN A 83 -12.52 14.30 0.72
CA GLN A 83 -11.51 14.88 1.58
C GLN A 83 -11.02 13.81 2.55
N ILE A 84 -9.70 13.62 2.64
CA ILE A 84 -9.10 12.71 3.63
C ILE A 84 -8.69 13.54 4.85
N ASN A 85 -9.26 13.23 6.01
CA ASN A 85 -9.12 13.98 7.25
C ASN A 85 -9.37 15.48 7.03
N SER A 86 -8.37 16.32 7.27
CA SER A 86 -8.44 17.78 7.10
C SER A 86 -7.67 18.29 5.87
N GLN A 87 -7.36 17.41 4.91
CA GLN A 87 -6.66 17.79 3.67
C GLN A 87 -7.53 18.67 2.78
N THR A 88 -6.98 19.23 1.70
CA THR A 88 -7.77 19.95 0.71
C THR A 88 -8.74 18.98 0.01
N PRO A 89 -10.02 19.32 -0.16
CA PRO A 89 -10.95 18.50 -0.93
C PRO A 89 -10.52 18.35 -2.39
N GLU A 90 -10.64 17.16 -2.93
CA GLU A 90 -10.30 16.80 -4.31
C GLU A 90 -11.53 16.25 -5.06
N PRO A 91 -11.62 16.45 -6.39
CA PRO A 91 -12.69 15.86 -7.19
C PRO A 91 -12.64 14.31 -7.17
N ALA A 92 -13.78 13.67 -6.95
CA ALA A 92 -13.89 12.22 -7.11
C ALA A 92 -14.08 11.88 -8.59
N LEU A 93 -13.09 11.22 -9.19
CA LEU A 93 -13.19 10.71 -10.57
C LEU A 93 -14.02 9.42 -10.56
N LEU A 94 -15.24 9.52 -11.07
CA LEU A 94 -16.19 8.41 -11.02
C LEU A 94 -15.95 7.37 -12.11
N THR A 95 -15.98 6.09 -11.75
CA THR A 95 -16.20 4.97 -12.65
C THR A 95 -17.66 4.50 -12.53
N LYS A 96 -18.37 4.41 -13.66
CA LYS A 96 -19.78 3.99 -13.68
C LYS A 96 -19.89 2.48 -13.51
N ASN A 97 -20.78 2.06 -12.60
CA ASN A 97 -21.26 0.68 -12.51
C ASN A 97 -22.77 0.63 -12.80
N ASP A 98 -23.24 -0.48 -13.37
CA ASP A 98 -24.64 -0.69 -13.76
C ASP A 98 -25.60 -0.89 -12.58
N ASP A 99 -25.07 -1.03 -11.35
CA ASP A 99 -25.82 -1.35 -10.13
C ASP A 99 -26.36 -0.11 -9.37
N GLY A 100 -26.29 1.09 -9.98
CA GLY A 100 -26.79 2.33 -9.36
C GLY A 100 -25.94 2.85 -8.20
N PHE A 101 -24.66 2.46 -8.16
CA PHE A 101 -23.63 3.02 -7.26
C PHE A 101 -22.55 3.71 -8.09
N ASP A 102 -22.15 4.88 -7.64
CA ASP A 102 -20.98 5.58 -8.15
C ASP A 102 -19.73 5.11 -7.40
N GLN A 103 -18.64 4.89 -8.13
CA GLN A 103 -17.39 4.39 -7.58
C GLN A 103 -16.25 5.35 -7.86
N PHE A 104 -15.31 5.43 -6.93
CA PHE A 104 -14.07 6.17 -7.12
C PHE A 104 -12.96 5.55 -6.29
N THR A 105 -11.72 5.80 -6.70
CA THR A 105 -10.53 5.34 -5.99
C THR A 105 -9.85 6.51 -5.31
N ILE A 106 -9.40 6.31 -4.08
CA ILE A 106 -8.50 7.23 -3.39
C ILE A 106 -7.17 6.54 -3.08
N LYS A 107 -6.14 7.33 -2.82
CA LYS A 107 -4.86 6.82 -2.35
C LYS A 107 -4.74 7.03 -0.83
N ALA A 108 -4.40 5.98 -0.09
CA ALA A 108 -4.12 6.10 1.34
C ALA A 108 -2.96 7.09 1.58
N PRO A 109 -2.98 7.90 2.66
CA PRO A 109 -1.87 8.79 2.99
C PRO A 109 -0.54 8.02 3.08
N SER A 110 0.55 8.64 2.60
CA SER A 110 1.88 8.02 2.61
C SER A 110 2.49 7.93 4.01
N GLU A 111 2.15 8.88 4.90
CA GLU A 111 2.60 8.90 6.29
C GLU A 111 1.43 8.62 7.22
N ILE A 112 1.44 7.42 7.82
CA ILE A 112 0.41 6.99 8.76
C ILE A 112 1.09 6.71 10.11
N PRO A 113 0.79 7.49 11.17
CA PRO A 113 1.15 7.10 12.53
C PRO A 113 0.50 5.76 12.88
N ASN A 114 1.24 4.90 13.58
CA ASN A 114 0.92 3.50 13.89
C ASN A 114 -0.59 3.17 13.99
N ASN A 115 -1.09 2.26 13.13
CA ASN A 115 -2.47 1.74 13.07
C ASN A 115 -3.57 2.77 13.42
N GLN A 116 -3.93 3.61 12.46
CA GLN A 116 -4.88 4.70 12.66
C GLN A 116 -6.10 4.57 11.73
N GLN A 117 -7.21 5.16 12.16
CA GLN A 117 -8.39 5.33 11.33
C GLN A 117 -8.33 6.69 10.61
N ILE A 118 -8.39 6.70 9.29
CA ILE A 118 -8.62 7.93 8.51
C ILE A 118 -10.13 8.15 8.35
N THR A 119 -10.51 9.43 8.28
CA THR A 119 -11.88 9.81 7.93
C THR A 119 -11.89 10.31 6.50
N VAL A 120 -12.62 9.63 5.61
CA VAL A 120 -12.90 10.11 4.26
C VAL A 120 -14.25 10.78 4.28
N LYS A 121 -14.31 12.07 3.98
CA LYS A 121 -15.54 12.83 3.85
C LYS A 121 -15.88 12.99 2.38
N LEU A 122 -17.04 12.49 1.97
CA LEU A 122 -17.61 12.71 0.65
C LEU A 122 -18.59 13.88 0.73
N SER A 123 -18.54 14.75 -0.26
CA SER A 123 -19.48 15.85 -0.43
C SER A 123 -19.98 15.89 -1.87
N ILE A 124 -21.27 16.14 -2.04
CA ILE A 124 -21.91 16.38 -3.34
C ILE A 124 -22.58 17.75 -3.32
N LYS A 125 -22.59 18.42 -4.46
CA LYS A 125 -23.23 19.73 -4.66
C LYS A 125 -24.09 19.70 -5.91
N ASP A 126 -25.39 19.93 -5.75
CA ASP A 126 -26.32 19.98 -6.89
C ASP A 126 -26.15 21.29 -7.70
N PRO A 127 -26.75 21.40 -8.91
CA PRO A 127 -26.70 22.62 -9.71
C PRO A 127 -27.31 23.85 -9.03
N ALA A 128 -28.26 23.66 -8.11
CA ALA A 128 -28.85 24.74 -7.30
C ALA A 128 -27.92 25.21 -6.16
N GLY A 129 -26.81 24.51 -5.94
CA GLY A 129 -25.78 24.81 -4.95
C GLY A 129 -26.02 24.21 -3.56
N GLN A 130 -27.05 23.38 -3.41
CA GLN A 130 -27.32 22.62 -2.20
C GLN A 130 -26.28 21.51 -2.03
N LYS A 131 -25.97 21.17 -0.77
CA LYS A 131 -24.89 20.23 -0.45
C LYS A 131 -25.37 19.08 0.43
N ALA A 132 -24.79 17.92 0.20
CA ALA A 132 -24.89 16.79 1.12
C ALA A 132 -23.48 16.24 1.42
N GLU A 133 -23.29 15.76 2.64
CA GLU A 133 -22.00 15.25 3.09
C GLU A 133 -22.18 13.96 3.89
N LYS A 134 -21.23 13.04 3.74
CA LYS A 134 -21.18 11.80 4.51
C LYS A 134 -19.74 11.43 4.78
N ALA A 135 -19.47 10.90 5.96
CA ALA A 135 -18.13 10.48 6.36
C ALA A 135 -18.07 8.96 6.48
N LEU A 136 -16.98 8.40 5.98
CA LEU A 136 -16.60 7.01 6.14
C LEU A 136 -15.28 6.94 6.90
N LYS A 137 -15.20 6.00 7.83
CA LYS A 137 -14.00 5.71 8.61
C LYS A 137 -13.32 4.48 8.04
N ILE A 138 -12.04 4.59 7.74
CA ILE A 138 -11.26 3.51 7.11
C ILE A 138 -10.02 3.27 7.95
N ASP A 139 -9.80 2.01 8.32
CA ASP A 139 -8.61 1.62 9.06
C ASP A 139 -7.42 1.48 8.11
N VAL A 140 -6.34 2.20 8.45
CA VAL A 140 -5.10 2.20 7.70
C VAL A 140 -3.94 1.86 8.61
N LYS A 141 -2.91 1.25 8.03
CA LYS A 141 -1.68 0.87 8.72
C LYS A 141 -0.48 1.43 7.98
N GLN A 142 0.64 1.46 8.68
CA GLN A 142 1.92 1.77 8.05
C GLN A 142 2.18 0.80 6.89
N SER A 143 2.82 1.31 5.83
CA SER A 143 3.25 0.43 4.75
C SER A 143 4.24 -0.59 5.30
N PRO A 144 4.08 -1.87 4.92
CA PRO A 144 5.17 -2.80 5.08
C PRO A 144 6.39 -2.26 4.32
N TYR A 145 7.59 -2.52 4.83
CA TYR A 145 8.81 -2.26 4.08
C TYR A 145 9.95 -3.17 4.51
N ILE A 146 10.85 -3.43 3.58
CA ILE A 146 12.02 -4.29 3.78
C ILE A 146 13.25 -3.40 3.89
N THR A 147 14.00 -3.51 4.99
CA THR A 147 15.27 -2.80 5.15
C THR A 147 16.44 -3.76 5.28
N GLU A 148 17.64 -3.23 5.08
CA GLU A 148 18.85 -3.88 5.54
C GLU A 148 18.81 -4.06 7.06
N SER A 149 19.25 -5.22 7.55
CA SER A 149 19.52 -5.38 8.97
C SER A 149 20.80 -4.62 9.34
N PRO A 150 20.87 -3.94 10.49
CA PRO A 150 22.14 -3.37 10.98
C PRO A 150 23.22 -4.44 11.18
N ASP A 151 22.86 -5.72 11.34
CA ASP A 151 23.78 -6.84 11.51
C ASP A 151 24.31 -7.43 10.18
N ASN A 152 24.10 -6.75 9.04
CA ASN A 152 24.45 -7.26 7.70
C ASN A 152 25.96 -7.24 7.39
N SER A 153 26.76 -7.83 8.28
CA SER A 153 28.22 -7.86 8.26
C SER A 153 28.84 -8.73 7.15
N GLU A 154 28.04 -9.57 6.50
CA GLU A 154 28.53 -10.56 5.51
C GLU A 154 28.38 -10.11 4.05
N VAL A 155 27.78 -8.95 3.77
CA VAL A 155 27.66 -8.47 2.39
C VAL A 155 28.97 -7.84 1.93
N LYS A 156 29.71 -8.56 1.08
CA LYS A 156 30.88 -8.07 0.36
C LYS A 156 30.50 -7.03 -0.69
N GLU A 157 31.43 -6.15 -1.04
CA GLU A 157 31.27 -5.20 -2.16
C GLU A 157 31.33 -5.90 -3.52
N ALA A 158 32.09 -7.01 -3.62
CA ALA A 158 32.25 -7.78 -4.85
C ALA A 158 32.04 -9.28 -4.61
N TYR A 159 31.38 -9.93 -5.56
CA TYR A 159 31.08 -11.36 -5.57
C TYR A 159 31.53 -11.99 -6.88
N LYS A 160 32.08 -13.20 -6.78
CA LYS A 160 32.39 -14.03 -7.94
C LYS A 160 31.12 -14.66 -8.50
N ALA A 161 31.18 -15.06 -9.77
CA ALA A 161 30.10 -15.83 -10.37
C ALA A 161 29.83 -17.11 -9.57
N GLU A 162 28.55 -17.42 -9.38
CA GLU A 162 28.07 -18.56 -8.57
C GLU A 162 28.43 -18.50 -7.07
N GLU A 163 29.07 -17.42 -6.59
CA GLU A 163 29.29 -17.21 -5.14
C GLU A 163 27.96 -16.91 -4.44
N PRO A 164 27.62 -17.60 -3.34
CA PRO A 164 26.42 -17.28 -2.59
C PRO A 164 26.52 -15.89 -1.94
N ILE A 165 25.50 -15.06 -2.14
CA ILE A 165 25.36 -13.73 -1.56
C ILE A 165 24.46 -13.84 -0.34
N ILE A 166 24.99 -13.59 0.86
CA ILE A 166 24.22 -13.61 2.10
C ILE A 166 23.70 -12.20 2.38
N VAL A 167 22.39 -12.05 2.50
CA VAL A 167 21.75 -10.77 2.84
C VAL A 167 20.85 -10.95 4.04
N ILE A 168 21.04 -10.12 5.06
CA ILE A 168 20.18 -10.06 6.23
C ILE A 168 19.24 -8.86 6.09
N ILE A 169 17.94 -9.14 6.01
CA ILE A 169 16.90 -8.14 5.86
C ILE A 169 15.93 -8.17 7.03
N GLN A 170 15.37 -7.01 7.36
CA GLN A 170 14.34 -6.87 8.38
C GLN A 170 13.01 -6.46 7.76
N PHE A 171 11.94 -7.11 8.20
CA PHE A 171 10.57 -6.82 7.81
C PHE A 171 9.94 -5.89 8.83
N LYS A 172 9.62 -4.66 8.46
CA LYS A 172 8.93 -3.74 9.37
C LYS A 172 7.47 -3.56 8.96
N HIS A 173 6.60 -3.50 9.96
CA HIS A 173 5.15 -3.28 9.83
C HIS A 173 4.42 -4.28 8.90
N PHE A 174 4.94 -5.50 8.81
CA PHE A 174 4.23 -6.62 8.18
C PHE A 174 3.33 -7.30 9.20
N GLU A 175 2.06 -7.51 8.86
CA GLU A 175 1.10 -8.18 9.75
C GLU A 175 1.38 -9.70 9.88
N GLU A 176 1.88 -10.34 8.82
CA GLU A 176 2.27 -11.76 8.79
C GLU A 176 3.44 -11.98 7.82
N ARG A 177 4.03 -13.19 7.82
CA ARG A 177 5.01 -13.60 6.79
C ARG A 177 4.28 -13.63 5.44
N THR A 178 4.42 -12.58 4.68
CA THR A 178 3.71 -12.45 3.43
C THR A 178 4.59 -12.77 2.23
N GLY A 179 4.27 -13.87 1.55
CA GLY A 179 4.79 -14.19 0.23
C GLY A 179 6.14 -14.92 0.20
N LYS A 180 6.46 -15.46 -0.98
CA LYS A 180 7.79 -16.02 -1.29
C LYS A 180 8.72 -14.87 -1.67
N PHE A 181 9.99 -14.96 -1.29
CA PHE A 181 10.98 -13.95 -1.72
C PHE A 181 11.26 -14.08 -3.20
N GLU A 182 11.47 -12.95 -3.86
CA GLU A 182 11.97 -12.90 -5.22
C GLU A 182 13.11 -11.89 -5.32
N TYR A 183 14.03 -12.11 -6.26
CA TYR A 183 15.18 -11.25 -6.45
C TYR A 183 15.50 -11.04 -7.93
N LYS A 184 16.25 -9.97 -8.23
CA LYS A 184 16.88 -9.73 -9.53
C LYS A 184 18.14 -8.87 -9.39
N PHE A 185 19.03 -8.94 -10.36
CA PHE A 185 20.30 -8.19 -10.38
C PHE A 185 20.29 -7.01 -11.36
N TYR A 186 19.52 -7.14 -12.44
CA TYR A 186 19.38 -6.12 -13.48
C TYR A 186 17.91 -5.71 -13.65
N GLU A 187 17.68 -4.50 -14.15
CA GLU A 187 16.33 -3.90 -14.18
C GLU A 187 15.38 -4.60 -15.15
N ASP A 188 15.92 -4.96 -16.32
CA ASP A 188 15.28 -5.68 -17.42
C ASP A 188 15.11 -7.19 -17.17
N GLN A 189 15.65 -7.71 -16.05
CA GLN A 189 15.36 -9.08 -15.62
C GLN A 189 13.97 -9.19 -14.99
N SER A 190 13.30 -10.30 -15.28
CA SER A 190 12.18 -10.76 -14.47
C SER A 190 12.66 -11.15 -13.07
N TYR A 191 11.79 -11.00 -12.08
CA TYR A 191 12.07 -11.46 -10.73
C TYR A 191 12.16 -12.99 -10.68
N ILE A 192 13.17 -13.49 -9.97
CA ILE A 192 13.43 -14.93 -9.79
C ILE A 192 12.95 -15.33 -8.40
N PRO A 193 12.07 -16.35 -8.28
CA PRO A 193 11.66 -16.88 -6.98
C PRO A 193 12.85 -17.46 -6.21
N LEU A 194 13.03 -17.05 -4.96
CA LEU A 194 14.03 -17.59 -4.05
C LEU A 194 13.51 -18.88 -3.39
N PRO A 195 14.22 -20.02 -3.52
CA PRO A 195 13.82 -21.27 -2.87
C PRO A 195 13.75 -21.14 -1.34
N GLU A 196 12.77 -21.78 -0.70
CA GLU A 196 12.57 -21.69 0.75
C GLU A 196 13.78 -22.18 1.57
N LYS A 197 14.52 -23.17 1.06
CA LYS A 197 15.77 -23.66 1.67
C LYS A 197 16.86 -22.58 1.81
N ASN A 198 16.77 -21.50 1.04
CA ASN A 198 17.71 -20.37 1.06
C ASN A 198 17.23 -19.24 1.99
N VAL A 199 16.13 -19.44 2.71
CA VAL A 199 15.52 -18.45 3.60
C VAL A 199 15.57 -18.98 5.03
N LYS A 200 16.25 -18.23 5.91
CA LYS A 200 16.33 -18.57 7.34
C LYS A 200 15.80 -17.40 8.16
N GLU A 201 14.74 -17.63 8.93
CA GLU A 201 14.29 -16.67 9.95
C GLU A 201 15.33 -16.66 11.09
N ILE A 202 15.82 -15.47 11.44
CA ILE A 202 16.70 -15.27 12.59
C ILE A 202 15.94 -14.41 13.60
N SER A 203 15.64 -14.99 14.76
CA SER A 203 14.87 -14.30 15.80
C SER A 203 15.66 -13.09 16.31
N SER A 204 15.08 -11.89 16.21
CA SER A 204 15.55 -10.74 16.98
C SER A 204 15.20 -11.01 18.46
N GLY A 205 16.21 -11.02 19.33
CA GLY A 205 16.00 -11.21 20.75
C GLY A 205 15.36 -9.97 21.39
N SER A 206 14.08 -10.06 21.76
CA SER A 206 13.55 -9.45 22.99
C SER A 206 12.25 -10.13 23.40
N SER A 207 12.39 -11.12 24.28
CA SER A 207 11.30 -11.69 25.04
C SER A 207 11.13 -10.90 26.34
N THR A 208 10.21 -9.94 26.40
CA THR A 208 9.56 -9.57 27.67
C THR A 208 8.15 -8.99 27.46
N SER A 209 7.22 -9.58 28.20
CA SER A 209 5.90 -9.07 28.60
C SER A 209 4.75 -9.07 27.58
N SER A 210 3.94 -10.13 27.71
CA SER A 210 2.47 -10.12 27.65
C SER A 210 1.78 -8.77 27.41
N LYS A 211 1.44 -8.49 26.14
CA LYS A 211 0.17 -7.87 25.74
C LYS A 211 -0.01 -8.07 24.23
N LYS A 212 -1.20 -8.56 23.86
CA LYS A 212 -1.72 -8.56 22.48
C LYS A 212 -1.52 -7.18 21.85
N LEU A 213 -1.25 -7.19 20.54
CA LEU A 213 -1.23 -6.06 19.60
C LEU A 213 -0.05 -5.11 19.81
N LEU A 214 0.99 -5.22 18.97
CA LEU A 214 1.76 -4.10 18.43
C LEU A 214 2.60 -4.63 17.25
N ALA A 215 2.52 -3.95 16.11
CA ALA A 215 3.08 -4.32 14.82
C ALA A 215 4.59 -4.02 14.70
N ASP A 216 5.38 -4.26 15.77
CA ASP A 216 6.64 -3.52 15.97
C ASP A 216 7.90 -4.30 16.37
N ASP A 217 7.95 -5.63 16.27
CA ASP A 217 9.24 -6.35 16.31
C ASP A 217 9.49 -7.06 14.99
N GLY A 218 9.94 -6.27 14.01
CA GLY A 218 10.14 -6.73 12.65
C GLY A 218 10.98 -8.00 12.55
N LYS A 219 10.43 -9.04 11.90
CA LYS A 219 11.13 -10.32 11.71
C LYS A 219 12.36 -10.12 10.84
N THR A 220 13.47 -10.74 11.24
CA THR A 220 14.71 -10.69 10.46
C THR A 220 14.88 -12.01 9.72
N TYR A 221 15.26 -11.93 8.45
CA TYR A 221 15.53 -13.08 7.60
C TYR A 221 16.94 -12.97 7.03
N GLN A 222 17.68 -14.07 7.10
CA GLN A 222 18.88 -14.29 6.32
C GLN A 222 18.48 -14.97 5.01
N LEU A 223 18.85 -14.35 3.90
CA LEU A 223 18.63 -14.83 2.54
C LEU A 223 19.95 -15.24 1.92
N THR A 224 20.00 -16.45 1.34
CA THR A 224 21.14 -16.94 0.55
C THR A 224 20.80 -16.80 -0.93
N ILE A 225 21.18 -15.68 -1.54
CA ILE A 225 20.91 -15.39 -2.95
C ILE A 225 22.00 -16.04 -3.80
N PRO A 226 21.66 -16.92 -4.76
CA PRO A 226 22.67 -17.44 -5.67
C PRO A 226 23.08 -16.33 -6.65
N ALA A 227 24.39 -16.03 -6.73
CA ALA A 227 24.91 -15.13 -7.74
C ALA A 227 24.69 -15.70 -9.16
N PRO A 228 24.64 -14.83 -10.19
CA PRO A 228 24.49 -15.26 -11.57
C PRO A 228 25.65 -16.16 -12.02
N LYS A 229 25.41 -16.93 -13.08
CA LYS A 229 26.49 -17.64 -13.78
C LYS A 229 27.39 -16.67 -14.53
N ILE A 230 28.60 -17.10 -14.88
CA ILE A 230 29.61 -16.28 -15.57
C ILE A 230 29.06 -15.64 -16.85
N ASP A 231 28.29 -16.41 -17.64
CA ASP A 231 27.68 -16.00 -18.90
C ASP A 231 26.50 -15.03 -18.73
N GLU A 232 25.96 -14.90 -17.51
CA GLU A 232 24.85 -14.02 -17.17
C GLU A 232 25.31 -12.67 -16.59
N ILE A 233 26.60 -12.54 -16.24
CA ILE A 233 27.19 -11.30 -15.71
C ILE A 233 27.48 -10.32 -16.85
N ARG A 234 27.09 -9.06 -16.68
CA ARG A 234 27.37 -7.97 -17.63
C ARG A 234 28.82 -7.50 -17.59
N ASP A 235 29.29 -6.93 -18.69
CA ASP A 235 30.67 -6.41 -18.81
C ASP A 235 30.97 -5.25 -17.86
N SER A 236 29.94 -4.48 -17.45
CA SER A 236 30.11 -3.40 -16.48
C SER A 236 30.47 -3.90 -15.08
N GLU A 237 30.31 -5.19 -14.79
CA GLU A 237 30.43 -5.83 -13.46
C GLU A 237 29.56 -5.21 -12.35
N GLU A 238 28.96 -4.05 -12.57
CA GLU A 238 28.01 -3.40 -11.67
C GLU A 238 26.63 -4.02 -11.78
N ALA A 239 26.02 -4.32 -10.64
CA ALA A 239 24.65 -4.83 -10.54
C ALA A 239 23.92 -4.18 -9.35
N LYS A 240 22.59 -4.19 -9.40
CA LYS A 240 21.74 -3.72 -8.30
C LYS A 240 20.84 -4.86 -7.85
N LEU A 241 21.24 -5.52 -6.77
CA LEU A 241 20.44 -6.57 -6.15
C LEU A 241 19.16 -5.95 -5.60
N ARG A 242 18.02 -6.38 -6.13
CA ARG A 242 16.69 -6.01 -5.67
C ARG A 242 15.98 -7.23 -5.13
N ILE A 243 15.40 -7.14 -3.95
CA ILE A 243 14.67 -8.22 -3.28
C ILE A 243 13.29 -7.72 -2.90
N ARG A 244 12.24 -8.51 -3.19
CA ARG A 244 10.86 -8.21 -2.82
C ARG A 244 10.15 -9.45 -2.28
N THR A 245 8.93 -9.26 -1.78
CA THR A 245 8.00 -10.36 -1.55
C THR A 245 7.07 -10.52 -2.75
N ALA A 246 6.77 -11.75 -3.16
CA ALA A 246 5.75 -12.04 -4.15
C ALA A 246 4.36 -11.78 -3.52
N GLN A 247 3.87 -10.54 -3.53
CA GLN A 247 2.45 -10.27 -3.31
C GLN A 247 1.94 -9.27 -4.34
N SER A 248 1.17 -9.75 -5.32
CA SER A 248 0.54 -8.91 -6.35
C SER A 248 1.53 -8.08 -7.18
N ASP A 249 1.17 -7.75 -8.42
CA ASP A 249 2.00 -6.91 -9.29
C ASP A 249 2.01 -5.43 -8.84
N GLU A 250 1.11 -5.05 -7.92
CA GLU A 250 0.93 -3.69 -7.39
C GLU A 250 1.50 -3.53 -5.97
N GLN A 251 2.77 -3.85 -5.76
CA GLN A 251 3.42 -3.53 -4.48
C GLN A 251 3.92 -2.08 -4.45
N PRO A 252 3.76 -1.35 -3.33
CA PRO A 252 4.40 -0.06 -3.17
C PRO A 252 5.93 -0.22 -3.23
N PRO A 253 6.68 0.76 -3.78
CA PRO A 253 8.13 0.69 -3.89
C PRO A 253 8.86 0.46 -2.55
N SER A 254 8.23 0.79 -1.43
CA SER A 254 8.72 0.51 -0.07
C SER A 254 8.93 -0.98 0.21
N ASN A 255 8.30 -1.88 -0.56
CA ASN A 255 8.42 -3.33 -0.41
C ASN A 255 9.63 -3.94 -1.14
N VAL A 256 10.50 -3.12 -1.73
CA VAL A 256 11.68 -3.57 -2.46
C VAL A 256 12.95 -3.13 -1.75
N PHE A 257 13.67 -4.09 -1.18
CA PHE A 257 15.05 -3.88 -0.75
C PHE A 257 15.94 -3.73 -1.99
N SER A 258 16.86 -2.76 -1.98
CA SER A 258 17.79 -2.53 -3.08
C SER A 258 19.19 -2.24 -2.56
N LYS A 259 20.20 -2.91 -3.11
CA LYS A 259 21.62 -2.69 -2.79
C LYS A 259 22.49 -2.81 -4.04
N GLU A 260 23.44 -1.89 -4.19
CA GLU A 260 24.45 -1.95 -5.24
C GLU A 260 25.52 -2.97 -4.86
N ILE A 261 25.90 -3.82 -5.81
CA ILE A 261 26.92 -4.87 -5.64
C ILE A 261 27.77 -4.95 -6.92
N LYS A 262 28.99 -5.47 -6.78
CA LYS A 262 29.83 -5.83 -7.91
C LYS A 262 29.81 -7.34 -8.13
N LEU A 263 29.70 -7.76 -9.39
CA LEU A 263 29.71 -9.14 -9.86
C LEU A 263 30.91 -9.34 -10.80
N GLU A 264 31.89 -10.11 -10.35
CA GLU A 264 33.12 -10.41 -11.09
C GLU A 264 32.92 -11.62 -12.01
N LYS A 265 33.43 -11.52 -13.25
CA LYS A 265 33.45 -12.65 -14.22
C LYS A 265 34.51 -13.71 -13.90
N THR A 266 34.63 -14.06 -12.63
CA THR A 266 35.54 -15.12 -12.15
C THR A 266 34.69 -16.20 -11.49
N LYS A 267 35.00 -17.48 -11.76
CA LYS A 267 34.28 -18.59 -11.13
C LYS A 267 34.56 -18.63 -9.63
N TYR A 268 33.52 -18.76 -8.81
CA TYR A 268 33.69 -19.09 -7.41
C TYR A 268 34.19 -20.53 -7.28
N VAL A 269 35.34 -20.70 -6.62
CA VAL A 269 35.85 -22.00 -6.19
C VAL A 269 35.65 -22.05 -4.69
N SER A 270 34.65 -22.81 -4.24
CA SER A 270 34.46 -23.06 -2.81
C SER A 270 35.70 -23.80 -2.31
N GLY A 271 36.50 -23.15 -1.48
CA GLY A 271 37.69 -23.78 -0.93
C GLY A 271 37.28 -24.97 -0.06
N GLU A 272 37.74 -26.17 -0.40
CA GLU A 272 38.12 -27.11 0.66
C GLU A 272 39.04 -26.35 1.62
N GLN A 273 38.79 -26.44 2.92
CA GLN A 273 39.76 -25.99 3.92
C GLN A 273 41.13 -26.51 3.49
N PRO A 274 42.18 -25.67 3.40
CA PRO A 274 43.51 -26.21 3.28
C PRO A 274 43.72 -27.08 4.51
N ASN A 275 43.81 -28.39 4.31
CA ASN A 275 44.34 -29.31 5.31
C ASN A 275 45.62 -28.65 5.83
N PRO A 276 45.78 -28.42 7.14
CA PRO A 276 47.00 -27.81 7.62
C PRO A 276 48.16 -28.73 7.24
N THR A 277 48.93 -28.29 6.25
CA THR A 277 50.23 -28.87 5.92
C THR A 277 51.03 -28.90 7.21
N SER A 278 51.31 -30.10 7.69
CA SER A 278 52.16 -30.36 8.84
C SER A 278 53.48 -29.60 8.65
N SER A 279 53.66 -28.53 9.42
CA SER A 279 54.95 -27.84 9.52
C SER A 279 55.98 -28.76 10.16
N PRO A 280 57.25 -28.71 9.72
CA PRO A 280 58.28 -29.63 10.17
C PRO A 280 58.64 -29.37 11.64
N SER A 281 58.71 -30.43 12.46
CA SER A 281 59.12 -30.31 13.85
C SER A 281 60.59 -29.88 13.92
N LYS A 282 60.84 -28.66 14.39
CA LYS A 282 62.16 -28.24 14.85
C LYS A 282 62.56 -29.09 16.06
N GLY A 283 63.77 -29.61 15.99
CA GLY A 283 64.41 -30.39 17.05
C GLY A 283 64.78 -29.57 18.29
N GLY A 284 65.18 -30.34 19.32
CA GLY A 284 65.59 -29.91 20.64
C GLY A 284 64.51 -30.28 21.65
N LEU A 285 64.69 -31.23 22.57
CA LEU A 285 65.80 -31.28 23.53
C LEU A 285 66.01 -32.69 24.10
N SER A 286 67.30 -33.02 24.31
CA SER A 286 67.85 -33.66 25.51
C SER A 286 67.16 -34.89 26.11
N GLY A 287 67.82 -36.04 25.98
CA GLY A 287 67.66 -37.18 26.89
C GLY A 287 68.77 -38.20 26.65
N GLY A 288 69.89 -38.07 27.35
CA GLY A 288 70.91 -39.10 27.36
C GLY A 288 70.47 -40.33 28.14
N GLN A 289 70.75 -41.53 27.63
CA GLN A 289 71.22 -42.65 28.44
C GLN A 289 71.99 -43.65 27.56
N ILE A 290 73.01 -44.21 28.19
CA ILE A 290 74.09 -45.09 27.72
C ILE A 290 73.57 -46.51 27.48
N VAL A 291 74.08 -47.26 26.49
CA VAL A 291 74.36 -48.72 26.61
C VAL A 291 75.48 -49.14 25.65
N GLU A 292 76.50 -49.79 26.24
CA GLU A 292 77.63 -50.62 25.72
C GLU A 292 78.57 -50.10 24.62
#